data_AF-A0A8J5J147-F1
#
_entry.id   AF-A0A8J5J147-F1
#
_cell.length_a   1.000
_cell.length_b   1.000
_cell.length_c   1.000
_cell.angle_alpha   90.00
_cell.angle_beta   90.00
_cell.angle_gamma   90.00
#
_symmetry.space_group_name_H-M   'P 1'
#
loop_
_entity.id
_entity.type
_entity.pdbx_description
1 polymer ?
#
loop_
_entity_poly.entity_id
_entity_poly.type
_entity_poly.pdbx_seq_one_letter_code
_entity_poly.pdbx_strand_id
1 'polypeptide(L)'
;MGFDDVDDVKNGVLLFEPLHQAFDQLQIGFIYDQSSNKYRLKVFDPSVRPQRLFGTLDRLQREVLLRGQPLPKHWRKGGRPTFAPGTDFNLQTTFGNIDGQKLCFMSVERPYKSCLNFQARVARKKAIEEKWIQPHEADFEDWSEGMLLAERMGF
;
A
#
# COMPACT_ATOMS: atom_id res chain seq x y z
N MET A 1 4.88 4.24 16.77
CA MET A 1 4.70 2.91 16.17
C MET A 1 4.16 3.18 14.79
N GLY A 2 5.09 3.47 13.88
CA GLY A 2 4.79 4.15 12.62
C GLY A 2 4.53 3.20 11.47
N PHE A 3 4.23 3.80 10.31
CA PHE A 3 3.91 3.26 8.99
C PHE A 3 4.87 2.23 8.41
N ASP A 4 5.84 1.77 9.18
CA ASP A 4 6.84 0.81 8.76
C ASP A 4 6.22 -0.54 8.33
N ASP A 5 4.92 -0.77 8.59
CA ASP A 5 4.19 -2.01 8.36
C ASP A 5 2.89 -1.86 7.51
N VAL A 6 2.91 -1.04 6.44
CA VAL A 6 1.86 -0.88 5.39
C VAL A 6 0.41 -1.24 5.79
N ASP A 7 -0.23 -0.69 6.79
CA ASP A 7 0.12 0.26 7.84
C ASP A 7 -0.70 -0.25 9.05
N ASP A 8 -0.12 -1.22 9.77
CA ASP A 8 -0.74 -2.01 10.84
C ASP A 8 -1.43 -1.09 11.89
N VAL A 9 -2.70 -1.30 12.27
CA VAL A 9 -3.05 -2.39 13.20
C VAL A 9 -3.89 -3.45 12.48
N LYS A 10 -3.27 -4.53 11.99
CA LYS A 10 -3.85 -5.79 11.50
C LYS A 10 -4.27 -5.92 10.02
N ASN A 11 -3.68 -5.16 9.08
CA ASN A 11 -3.57 -5.50 7.63
C ASN A 11 -4.86 -5.65 6.82
N GLY A 12 -5.89 -4.87 7.13
CA GLY A 12 -6.94 -4.56 6.17
C GLY A 12 -6.42 -3.55 5.15
N VAL A 13 -5.51 -3.96 4.27
CA VAL A 13 -4.83 -3.10 3.29
C VAL A 13 -5.81 -2.38 2.34
N LEU A 14 -7.03 -2.91 2.22
CA LEU A 14 -8.17 -2.35 1.49
C LEU A 14 -9.10 -1.46 2.35
N LEU A 15 -8.82 -1.25 3.64
CA LEU A 15 -9.63 -0.43 4.53
C LEU A 15 -9.26 1.05 4.49
N PHE A 16 -8.04 1.37 4.04
CA PHE A 16 -7.63 2.76 3.84
C PHE A 16 -7.87 3.15 2.38
N GLU A 17 -8.94 3.92 2.16
CA GLU A 17 -9.45 4.26 0.83
C GLU A 17 -8.39 4.73 -0.18
N PRO A 18 -7.40 5.58 0.17
CA PRO A 18 -6.38 6.03 -0.76
C PRO A 18 -5.59 4.87 -1.38
N LEU A 19 -5.31 3.84 -0.60
CA LEU A 19 -4.60 2.66 -1.06
C LEU A 19 -5.51 1.76 -1.88
N HIS A 20 -6.76 1.59 -1.45
CA HIS A 20 -7.79 0.85 -2.19
C HIS A 20 -7.95 1.40 -3.62
N GLN A 21 -8.20 2.70 -3.75
CA GLN A 21 -8.41 3.35 -5.04
C GLN A 21 -7.18 3.28 -5.94
N ALA A 22 -5.99 3.54 -5.39
CA ALA A 22 -4.75 3.44 -6.16
C ALA A 22 -4.45 2.01 -6.60
N PHE A 23 -4.83 1.02 -5.80
CA PHE A 23 -4.69 -0.40 -6.12
C PHE A 23 -5.64 -0.82 -7.24
N ASP A 24 -6.92 -0.40 -7.18
CA ASP A 24 -7.92 -0.63 -8.23
C ASP A 24 -7.55 0.03 -9.56
N GLN A 25 -6.94 1.21 -9.51
CA GLN A 25 -6.47 1.94 -10.69
C GLN A 25 -5.14 1.42 -11.24
N LEU A 26 -4.58 0.37 -10.63
CA LEU A 26 -3.31 -0.24 -11.00
C LEU A 26 -2.12 0.73 -10.92
N GLN A 27 -2.20 1.71 -10.04
CA GLN A 27 -1.15 2.71 -9.80
C GLN A 27 -0.13 2.22 -8.76
N ILE A 28 -0.58 1.35 -7.85
CA ILE A 28 0.25 0.65 -6.87
C ILE A 28 0.00 -0.86 -6.96
N GLY A 29 0.93 -1.65 -6.43
CA GLY A 29 0.73 -3.08 -6.20
C GLY A 29 1.68 -3.61 -5.14
N PHE A 30 1.59 -4.89 -4.84
CA PHE A 30 2.43 -5.53 -3.83
C PHE A 30 3.38 -6.54 -4.48
N ILE A 31 4.67 -6.28 -4.35
CA ILE A 31 5.73 -7.15 -4.87
C ILE A 31 6.29 -8.00 -3.73
N TYR A 32 6.61 -9.26 -4.02
CA TYR A 32 7.23 -10.14 -3.04
C TYR A 32 8.75 -9.98 -3.07
N ASP A 33 9.36 -9.67 -1.92
CA ASP A 33 10.80 -9.58 -1.73
C ASP A 33 11.29 -10.86 -1.04
N GLN A 34 11.99 -11.72 -1.80
CA GLN A 34 12.54 -12.98 -1.32
C GLN A 34 13.61 -12.79 -0.24
N SER A 35 14.43 -11.74 -0.34
CA SER A 35 15.55 -11.50 0.58
C SER A 35 15.07 -11.25 2.00
N SER A 36 13.90 -10.61 2.13
CA SER A 36 13.26 -10.34 3.42
C SER A 36 12.07 -11.25 3.73
N ASN A 37 11.63 -12.08 2.78
CA ASN A 37 10.41 -12.89 2.84
C ASN A 37 9.17 -12.03 3.22
N LYS A 38 9.05 -10.86 2.59
CA LYS A 38 7.96 -9.90 2.85
C LYS A 38 7.37 -9.38 1.56
N TYR A 39 6.08 -9.05 1.62
CA TYR A 39 5.44 -8.26 0.57
C TYR A 39 5.75 -6.80 0.80
N ARG A 40 6.06 -6.06 -0.26
CA ARG A 40 6.34 -4.63 -0.21
C ARG A 40 5.41 -3.90 -1.15
N LEU A 41 4.90 -2.75 -0.69
CA LEU A 41 4.16 -1.86 -1.57
C LEU A 41 5.12 -1.32 -2.63
N LYS A 42 4.67 -1.34 -3.88
CA LYS A 42 5.38 -0.73 -5.01
C LYS A 42 4.48 0.30 -5.67
N VAL A 43 4.95 1.52 -5.77
CA VAL A 43 4.31 2.57 -6.57
C VAL A 43 4.79 2.46 -8.00
N PHE A 44 3.88 2.09 -8.90
CA PHE A 44 4.13 1.95 -10.34
C PHE A 44 3.91 3.27 -11.07
N ASP A 45 2.83 4.00 -10.77
CA ASP A 45 2.54 5.29 -11.38
C ASP A 45 3.36 6.41 -10.70
N PRO A 46 4.31 7.05 -11.39
CA PRO A 46 5.11 8.12 -10.79
C PRO A 46 4.29 9.36 -10.45
N SER A 47 3.14 9.58 -11.10
CA SER A 47 2.28 10.75 -10.89
C SER A 47 1.60 10.75 -9.53
N VAL A 48 1.43 9.58 -8.89
CA VAL A 48 0.84 9.48 -7.54
C VAL A 48 1.87 9.68 -6.44
N ARG A 49 3.16 9.49 -6.71
CA ARG A 49 4.24 9.63 -5.71
C ARG A 49 4.17 10.91 -4.88
N PRO A 50 4.00 12.12 -5.45
CA PRO A 50 3.93 13.36 -4.66
C PRO A 50 2.56 13.57 -3.98
N GLN A 51 1.56 12.76 -4.29
CA GLN A 51 0.21 12.92 -3.74
C GLN A 51 0.18 12.46 -2.29
N ARG A 52 -0.44 13.27 -1.42
CA ARG A 52 -0.62 12.94 0.00
C ARG A 52 -1.83 12.03 0.15
N LEU A 53 -1.69 10.97 0.94
CA LEU A 53 -2.78 10.03 1.21
C LEU A 53 -3.99 10.74 1.83
N PHE A 54 -3.75 11.66 2.78
CA PHE A 54 -4.84 12.48 3.34
C PHE A 54 -5.51 13.39 2.30
N GLY A 55 -4.76 13.81 1.28
CA GLY A 55 -5.24 14.68 0.22
C GLY A 55 -6.21 14.01 -0.75
N THR A 56 -6.14 12.68 -0.88
CA THR A 56 -7.04 11.91 -1.76
C THR A 56 -8.32 11.48 -1.06
N LEU A 57 -8.38 11.53 0.27
CA LEU A 57 -9.60 11.26 1.05
C LEU A 57 -10.71 12.26 0.71
N ASP A 58 -11.95 11.77 0.68
CA ASP A 58 -13.14 12.61 0.59
C ASP A 58 -13.41 13.38 1.91
N ARG A 59 -14.46 14.20 1.92
CA ARG A 59 -14.81 15.00 3.10
C ARG A 59 -15.17 14.13 4.31
N LEU A 60 -15.98 13.09 4.11
CA LEU A 60 -16.48 12.24 5.20
C LEU A 60 -15.35 11.44 5.83
N GLN A 61 -14.47 10.88 5.00
CA GLN A 61 -13.30 10.13 5.44
C GLN A 61 -12.31 11.00 6.22
N ARG A 62 -12.12 12.26 5.79
CA ARG A 62 -11.33 13.23 6.56
C ARG A 62 -11.97 13.54 7.91
N GLU A 63 -13.29 13.72 7.98
CA GLU A 63 -14.00 13.96 9.23
C GLU A 63 -13.88 12.77 10.19
N VAL A 64 -13.97 11.53 9.67
CA VAL A 64 -13.76 10.29 10.44
C VAL A 64 -12.33 10.19 10.96
N LEU A 65 -11.31 10.38 10.10
CA LEU A 65 -9.91 10.32 10.49
C LEU A 65 -9.54 11.41 11.51
N LEU A 66 -10.11 12.61 11.36
CA LEU A 66 -9.91 13.71 12.30
C LEU A 66 -10.74 13.56 13.59
N ARG A 67 -11.62 12.55 13.70
CA ARG A 67 -12.51 12.33 14.83
C ARG A 67 -13.33 13.58 15.19
N GLY A 68 -13.80 14.30 14.17
CA GLY A 68 -14.54 15.55 14.33
C GLY A 68 -13.73 16.77 14.78
N GLN A 69 -12.39 16.66 14.89
CA GLN A 69 -11.53 17.79 15.23
C GLN A 69 -11.23 18.67 13.99
N PRO A 70 -10.97 19.97 14.19
CA PRO A 70 -10.62 20.87 13.08
C PRO A 70 -9.26 20.49 12.47
N LEU A 71 -9.18 20.60 11.15
CA LEU A 71 -7.95 20.37 10.40
C LEU A 71 -6.86 21.40 10.82
N PRO A 72 -5.63 20.96 11.16
CA PRO A 72 -4.59 21.87 11.62
C PRO A 72 -4.21 22.91 10.55
N LYS A 73 -4.22 24.21 10.86
CA LYS A 73 -4.06 25.32 9.87
C LYS A 73 -2.81 25.25 8.97
N HIS A 74 -1.77 24.51 9.35
CA HIS A 74 -0.51 24.40 8.61
C HIS A 74 -0.10 22.96 8.31
N TRP A 75 -1.03 22.01 8.31
CA TRP A 75 -0.73 20.60 8.08
C TRP A 75 -0.02 20.34 6.73
N ARG A 76 -0.22 21.20 5.71
CA ARG A 76 0.46 21.07 4.40
C ARG A 76 1.88 21.62 4.37
N LYS A 77 2.27 22.48 5.31
CA LYS A 77 3.60 23.10 5.32
C LYS A 77 4.63 22.07 5.77
N GLY A 78 5.56 21.74 4.87
CA GLY A 78 6.68 20.84 5.20
C GLY A 78 7.49 21.38 6.36
N GLY A 79 7.87 20.51 7.30
CA GLY A 79 8.70 20.87 8.45
C GLY A 79 8.45 19.96 9.65
N ARG A 80 7.27 20.07 10.27
CA ARG A 80 6.90 19.22 11.42
C ARG A 80 5.84 18.20 11.02
N PRO A 81 6.01 16.92 11.38
CA PRO A 81 5.00 15.91 11.15
C PRO A 81 3.71 16.33 11.86
N THR A 82 2.60 16.26 11.14
CA THR A 82 1.28 16.63 11.67
C THR A 82 0.45 15.37 11.74
N PHE A 83 0.18 14.89 12.95
CA PHE A 83 -0.51 13.63 13.16
C PHE A 83 -2.02 13.83 13.26
N ALA A 84 -2.79 12.86 12.78
CA ALA A 84 -4.23 12.80 12.97
C ALA A 84 -4.56 12.45 14.43
N PRO A 85 -5.62 13.03 15.02
CA PRO A 85 -5.94 12.86 16.43
C PRO A 85 -6.16 11.40 16.86
N GLY A 86 -5.45 10.97 17.89
CA GLY A 86 -5.57 9.62 18.44
C GLY A 86 -5.08 8.52 17.49
N THR A 87 -4.16 8.85 16.59
CA THR A 87 -3.51 7.92 15.66
C THR A 87 -2.05 8.33 15.44
N ASP A 88 -1.22 7.41 14.98
CA ASP A 88 0.15 7.72 14.52
C ASP A 88 0.16 8.22 13.05
N PHE A 89 -1.01 8.44 12.42
CA PHE A 89 -1.14 8.84 11.01
C PHE A 89 -0.64 10.25 10.74
N ASN A 90 0.47 10.37 10.01
CA ASN A 90 0.97 11.67 9.56
C ASN A 90 0.19 12.15 8.33
N LEU A 91 -0.51 13.28 8.47
CA LEU A 91 -1.27 13.94 7.39
C LEU A 91 -0.41 14.31 6.18
N GLN A 92 0.91 14.36 6.35
CA GLN A 92 1.86 14.68 5.30
C GLN A 92 2.37 13.46 4.52
N THR A 93 2.03 12.24 4.93
CA THR A 93 2.45 11.01 4.25
C THR A 93 1.98 10.99 2.79
N THR A 94 2.92 10.74 1.88
CA THR A 94 2.65 10.59 0.44
C THR A 94 2.75 9.14 0.00
N PHE A 95 2.25 8.81 -1.20
CA PHE A 95 2.49 7.50 -1.81
C PHE A 95 3.99 7.21 -1.96
N GLY A 96 4.81 8.23 -2.24
CA GLY A 96 6.27 8.06 -2.29
C GLY A 96 6.89 7.70 -0.94
N ASN A 97 6.32 8.16 0.18
CA ASN A 97 6.82 7.80 1.52
C ASN A 97 6.59 6.32 1.87
N ILE A 98 5.55 5.72 1.30
CA ILE A 98 5.16 4.33 1.57
C ILE A 98 5.67 3.34 0.51
N ASP A 99 6.26 3.82 -0.57
CA ASP A 99 6.91 2.97 -1.60
C ASP A 99 8.04 2.15 -0.96
N GLY A 100 7.99 0.83 -1.11
CA GLY A 100 8.94 -0.12 -0.54
C GLY A 100 8.69 -0.55 0.91
N GLN A 101 7.70 0.04 1.60
CA GLN A 101 7.32 -0.39 2.95
C GLN A 101 6.73 -1.81 2.94
N LYS A 102 6.91 -2.54 4.04
CA LYS A 102 6.53 -3.96 4.16
C LYS A 102 5.07 -4.12 4.58
N LEU A 103 4.40 -5.12 4.02
CA LEU A 103 3.08 -5.53 4.46
C LEU A 103 3.17 -6.40 5.73
N CYS A 104 2.58 -5.89 6.80
CA CYS A 104 2.07 -6.66 7.94
C CYS A 104 1.23 -7.89 7.50
N PHE A 105 1.24 -9.02 8.20
CA PHE A 105 0.07 -9.93 8.19
C PHE A 105 -0.15 -10.49 9.59
N MET A 106 -1.42 -10.72 9.97
CA MET A 106 -1.79 -11.16 11.32
C MET A 106 -1.70 -12.66 11.57
N SER A 107 -1.93 -13.47 10.55
CA SER A 107 -1.84 -14.94 10.64
C SER A 107 -0.69 -15.42 9.76
N VAL A 108 -0.34 -16.70 9.82
CA VAL A 108 0.59 -17.34 8.86
C VAL A 108 -0.11 -17.61 7.52
N GLU A 109 -1.44 -17.74 7.57
CA GLU A 109 -2.29 -17.87 6.39
C GLU A 109 -2.22 -16.60 5.55
N ARG A 110 -2.20 -16.81 4.23
CA ARG A 110 -2.10 -15.73 3.23
C ARG A 110 -3.22 -15.92 2.21
N PRO A 111 -4.50 -15.75 2.60
CA PRO A 111 -5.65 -16.12 1.77
C PRO A 111 -5.83 -15.31 0.47
N TYR A 112 -4.89 -14.44 0.11
CA TYR A 112 -4.98 -13.58 -1.08
C TYR A 112 -3.74 -13.65 -1.98
N LYS A 113 -2.87 -14.66 -1.81
CA LYS A 113 -1.60 -14.69 -2.55
C LYS A 113 -1.79 -14.60 -4.07
N SER A 114 -2.65 -15.45 -4.60
CA SER A 114 -2.93 -15.48 -6.05
C SER A 114 -3.54 -14.17 -6.55
N CYS A 115 -4.43 -13.54 -5.78
CA CYS A 115 -5.08 -12.27 -6.16
C CYS A 115 -4.09 -11.10 -6.17
N LEU A 116 -3.26 -10.99 -5.13
CA LEU A 116 -2.23 -9.96 -5.02
C LEU A 116 -1.16 -10.13 -6.11
N ASN A 117 -0.75 -11.37 -6.41
CA ASN A 117 0.17 -11.65 -7.51
C ASN A 117 -0.44 -11.22 -8.85
N PHE A 118 -1.67 -11.65 -9.12
CA PHE A 118 -2.37 -11.29 -10.34
C PHE A 118 -2.48 -9.78 -10.51
N GLN A 119 -2.92 -9.05 -9.47
CA GLN A 119 -3.01 -7.60 -9.53
C GLN A 119 -1.64 -6.96 -9.78
N ALA A 120 -0.60 -7.39 -9.06
CA ALA A 120 0.74 -6.83 -9.22
C ALA A 120 1.25 -7.02 -10.65
N ARG A 121 0.95 -8.17 -11.28
CA ARG A 121 1.32 -8.44 -12.68
C ARG A 121 0.58 -7.55 -13.65
N VAL A 122 -0.73 -7.38 -13.46
CA VAL A 122 -1.55 -6.51 -14.32
C VAL A 122 -1.09 -5.05 -14.17
N ALA A 123 -0.81 -4.60 -12.94
CA ALA A 123 -0.30 -3.25 -12.67
C ALA A 123 1.08 -3.03 -13.29
N ARG A 124 1.99 -3.99 -13.17
CA ARG A 124 3.30 -3.96 -13.83
C ARG A 124 3.18 -3.89 -15.34
N LYS A 125 2.32 -4.72 -15.94
CA LYS A 125 2.09 -4.73 -17.40
C LYS A 125 1.62 -3.36 -17.88
N LYS A 126 0.62 -2.77 -17.22
CA LYS A 126 0.16 -1.41 -17.49
C LYS A 126 1.29 -0.39 -17.34
N ALA A 127 2.08 -0.48 -16.29
CA ALA A 127 3.19 0.44 -16.04
C ALA A 127 4.28 0.40 -17.14
N ILE A 128 4.52 -0.78 -17.72
CA ILE A 128 5.42 -0.93 -18.88
C ILE A 128 4.78 -0.31 -20.14
N GLU A 129 3.50 -0.58 -20.39
CA GLU A 129 2.76 -0.03 -21.54
C GLU A 129 2.72 1.50 -21.50
N GLU A 130 2.50 2.08 -20.32
CA GLU A 130 2.49 3.53 -20.05
C GLU A 130 3.91 4.13 -19.91
N LYS A 131 4.96 3.32 -20.04
CA LYS A 131 6.38 3.73 -19.91
C LYS A 131 6.71 4.38 -18.57
N TRP A 132 5.99 4.00 -17.51
CA TRP A 132 6.27 4.43 -16.13
C TRP A 132 7.49 3.74 -15.54
N ILE A 133 7.75 2.50 -15.97
CA ILE A 133 8.89 1.68 -15.58
C ILE A 133 9.50 1.00 -16.81
N GLN A 134 10.76 0.59 -16.70
CA GLN A 134 11.39 -0.25 -17.74
C GLN A 134 10.99 -1.73 -17.61
N PRO A 135 11.04 -2.53 -18.69
CA PRO A 135 10.66 -3.95 -18.64
C PRO A 135 11.48 -4.85 -17.70
N HIS A 136 12.65 -4.40 -17.26
CA HIS A 136 13.49 -5.11 -16.29
C HIS A 136 13.30 -4.58 -14.86
N GLU A 137 12.59 -3.47 -14.69
CA GLU A 137 12.30 -2.90 -13.37
C GLU A 137 11.10 -3.60 -12.72
N ALA A 138 11.14 -3.68 -11.39
CA ALA A 138 10.10 -4.30 -10.58
C ALA A 138 9.68 -5.68 -11.12
N ASP A 139 10.64 -6.43 -11.64
CA ASP A 139 10.43 -7.83 -12.01
C ASP A 139 10.40 -8.66 -10.73
N PHE A 140 9.41 -9.55 -10.63
CA PHE A 140 9.21 -10.37 -9.44
C PHE A 140 8.72 -11.75 -9.87
N GLU A 141 9.20 -12.79 -9.17
CA GLU A 141 8.83 -14.17 -9.46
C GLU A 141 7.34 -14.42 -9.27
N ASP A 142 6.83 -15.44 -9.95
CA ASP A 142 5.47 -15.89 -9.74
C ASP A 142 5.37 -16.64 -8.40
N TRP A 143 4.82 -15.97 -7.40
CA TRP A 143 4.59 -16.50 -6.06
C TRP A 143 3.13 -16.97 -5.85
N SER A 144 2.34 -17.08 -6.93
CA SER A 144 0.96 -17.57 -6.86
C SER A 144 0.90 -19.07 -6.53
N GLU A 145 1.93 -19.82 -6.90
CA GLU A 145 2.14 -21.23 -6.57
C GLU A 145 2.86 -21.38 -5.23
N GLY A 146 2.15 -20.97 -4.17
CA GLY A 146 2.62 -21.07 -2.79
C GLY A 146 1.61 -21.74 -1.85
N MET A 147 0.71 -22.56 -2.39
CA MET A 147 0.13 -23.69 -1.67
C MET A 147 0.64 -24.95 -2.36
N LEU A 148 1.65 -25.59 -1.77
CA LEU A 148 1.91 -26.99 -2.09
C LEU A 148 0.58 -27.74 -1.93
N LEU A 149 0.29 -28.71 -2.79
CA LEU A 149 -0.87 -29.61 -2.65
C LEU A 149 -1.02 -30.18 -1.22
N ALA A 150 0.09 -30.27 -0.47
CA ALA A 150 0.16 -30.63 0.94
C ALA A 150 -0.60 -29.67 1.88
N GLU A 151 -0.63 -28.37 1.63
CA GLU A 151 -1.38 -27.41 2.46
C GLU A 151 -2.87 -27.35 2.07
N ARG A 152 -3.23 -27.79 0.86
CA ARG A 152 -4.63 -27.94 0.42
C ARG A 152 -5.27 -29.23 0.93
N MET A 153 -4.46 -30.22 1.31
CA MET A 153 -4.86 -31.52 1.80
C MET A 153 -4.39 -31.63 3.26
N GLY A 154 -5.14 -31.03 4.19
CA GLY A 154 -4.83 -31.16 5.61
C GLY A 154 -4.68 -32.62 6.02
N PHE A 155 -3.46 -32.98 6.43
CA PHE A 155 -3.13 -34.06 7.35
C PHE A 155 -2.25 -33.47 8.47
#